data_AF-A0A2S5T4S9-F1
#
_entry.id   AF-A0A2S5T4S9-F1
#
_cell.length_a   1.000
_cell.length_b   1.000
_cell.length_c   1.000
_cell.angle_alpha   90.00
_cell.angle_beta   90.00
_cell.angle_gamma   90.00
#
_symmetry.space_group_name_H-M   'P 1'
#
loop_
_entity.id
_entity.type
_entity.pdbx_description
1 polymer ?
#
loop_
_entity_poly.entity_id
_entity_poly.type
_entity_poly.pdbx_seq_one_letter_code
_entity_poly.pdbx_strand_id
1 'polypeptide(L)'
;MTRPIPSFTRLALAALVGTLPVALTHARPPQAPAACDVMGPEDLMPPAARRVRTGMTRAQLDALLGPPAYSPVEGQYYYSTGGDCPVEGRDREASCGLVADFNDYGGDEAVLKATLQSCWWGAIGE
;
A
#
# COMPACT_ATOMS: atom_id res chain seq x y z
N MET A 1 -43.00 15.45 -81.67
CA MET A 1 -41.55 15.27 -81.86
C MET A 1 -40.96 14.73 -80.56
N THR A 2 -40.09 13.71 -80.68
CA THR A 2 -39.03 13.26 -79.73
C THR A 2 -39.38 12.69 -78.33
N ARG A 3 -39.09 11.39 -78.19
CA ARG A 3 -38.87 10.51 -77.00
C ARG A 3 -37.76 11.06 -76.05
N PRO A 4 -37.43 10.54 -74.82
CA PRO A 4 -37.61 9.16 -74.28
C PRO A 4 -37.89 8.97 -72.75
N ILE A 5 -38.18 7.71 -72.37
CA ILE A 5 -38.04 7.09 -71.01
C ILE A 5 -36.65 6.41 -70.97
N PRO A 6 -35.81 6.47 -69.91
CA PRO A 6 -35.75 5.36 -68.91
C PRO A 6 -35.15 5.76 -67.51
N SER A 7 -35.56 5.17 -66.38
CA SER A 7 -34.99 3.95 -65.74
C SER A 7 -34.19 4.23 -64.45
N PHE A 8 -34.47 3.42 -63.41
CA PHE A 8 -33.49 2.83 -62.46
C PHE A 8 -32.81 3.85 -61.48
N THR A 9 -32.53 3.63 -60.19
CA THR A 9 -32.45 2.46 -59.32
C THR A 9 -32.22 2.95 -57.87
N ARG A 10 -32.37 2.01 -56.93
CA ARG A 10 -31.58 1.80 -55.70
C ARG A 10 -32.03 2.54 -54.43
N LEU A 11 -32.70 1.72 -53.60
CA LEU A 11 -32.48 1.65 -52.15
C LEU A 11 -31.04 1.95 -51.77
N ALA A 12 -30.85 2.78 -50.74
CA ALA A 12 -29.71 2.69 -49.86
C ALA A 12 -30.22 2.72 -48.41
N LEU A 13 -30.35 1.53 -47.82
CA LEU A 13 -30.35 1.35 -46.38
C LEU A 13 -28.95 1.78 -45.89
N ALA A 14 -28.86 2.88 -45.15
CA ALA A 14 -27.65 3.22 -44.43
C ALA A 14 -27.68 2.48 -43.08
N ALA A 15 -26.84 1.46 -42.96
CA ALA A 15 -26.61 0.72 -41.73
C ALA A 15 -26.00 1.64 -40.66
N LEU A 16 -26.69 1.78 -39.53
CA LEU A 16 -26.17 2.39 -38.30
C LEU A 16 -25.05 1.50 -37.75
N VAL A 17 -23.79 1.89 -37.98
CA VAL A 17 -22.62 1.29 -37.35
C VAL A 17 -22.57 1.76 -35.90
N GLY A 18 -22.98 0.89 -34.98
CA GLY A 18 -22.82 1.08 -33.55
C GLY A 18 -21.35 0.94 -33.15
N THR A 19 -20.73 2.03 -32.70
CA THR A 19 -19.43 2.00 -32.03
C THR A 19 -19.63 1.62 -30.57
N LEU A 20 -19.31 0.38 -30.20
CA LEU A 20 -19.18 -0.06 -28.81
C LEU A 20 -17.87 0.51 -28.22
N PRO A 21 -17.91 1.34 -27.16
CA PRO A 21 -16.71 1.71 -26.43
C PRO A 21 -16.24 0.49 -25.63
N VAL A 22 -15.10 -0.08 -26.05
CA VAL A 22 -14.38 -1.10 -25.26
C VAL A 22 -13.82 -0.39 -24.03
N ALA A 23 -14.49 -0.57 -22.89
CA ALA A 23 -14.00 -0.11 -21.59
C ALA A 23 -12.72 -0.87 -21.25
N LEU A 24 -11.57 -0.21 -21.41
CA LEU A 24 -10.28 -0.69 -20.91
C LEU A 24 -10.27 -0.60 -19.39
N THR A 25 -10.74 -1.67 -18.73
CA THR A 25 -10.50 -1.90 -17.30
C THR A 25 -8.98 -1.97 -17.09
N HIS A 26 -8.40 -0.86 -16.63
CA HIS A 26 -7.01 -0.80 -16.21
C HIS A 26 -6.88 -1.57 -14.90
N ALA A 27 -6.59 -2.85 -14.98
CA ALA A 27 -6.11 -3.61 -13.83
C ALA A 27 -4.80 -2.96 -13.37
N ARG A 28 -4.83 -2.26 -12.23
CA ARG A 28 -3.63 -1.70 -11.61
C ARG A 28 -2.73 -2.88 -11.22
N PRO A 29 -1.45 -2.92 -11.65
CA PRO A 29 -0.56 -4.00 -11.26
C PRO A 29 -0.44 -4.02 -9.73
N PRO A 30 -0.30 -5.21 -9.11
CA PRO A 30 -0.11 -5.32 -7.67
C PRO A 30 1.07 -4.45 -7.26
N GLN A 31 0.84 -3.54 -6.31
CA GLN A 31 1.88 -2.67 -5.78
C GLN A 31 2.94 -3.53 -5.08
N ALA A 32 4.21 -3.23 -5.34
CA ALA A 32 5.31 -3.89 -4.67
C ALA A 32 5.28 -3.60 -3.16
N PRO A 33 5.72 -4.53 -2.31
CA PRO A 33 5.89 -4.31 -0.88
C PRO A 33 6.74 -3.06 -0.61
N ALA A 34 6.20 -2.13 0.18
CA ALA A 34 6.89 -0.91 0.57
C ALA A 34 7.81 -1.17 1.79
N ALA A 35 8.90 -0.42 1.90
CA ALA A 35 9.72 -0.39 3.11
C ALA A 35 9.02 0.42 4.21
N CYS A 36 9.43 0.22 5.47
CA CYS A 36 8.98 1.07 6.57
C CYS A 36 9.55 2.48 6.46
N ASP A 37 8.80 3.46 6.94
CA ASP A 37 9.30 4.82 7.11
C ASP A 37 10.41 4.84 8.18
N VAL A 38 11.44 5.66 7.96
CA VAL A 38 12.55 5.81 8.91
C VAL A 38 12.47 7.20 9.53
N MET A 39 12.09 7.24 10.80
CA MET A 39 11.94 8.47 11.60
C MET A 39 13.11 8.68 12.58
N GLY A 40 13.92 7.66 12.82
CA GLY A 40 15.16 7.76 13.62
C GLY A 40 16.42 7.89 12.76
N PRO A 41 17.61 7.98 13.40
CA PRO A 41 18.88 8.00 12.70
C PRO A 41 19.12 6.68 11.95
N GLU A 42 19.21 6.73 10.62
CA GLU A 42 19.33 5.52 9.79
C GLU A 42 20.55 4.67 10.17
N ASP A 43 21.67 5.28 10.55
CA ASP A 43 22.90 4.59 10.94
C ASP A 43 22.74 3.70 12.18
N LEU A 44 21.76 3.99 13.02
CA LEU A 44 21.40 3.17 14.18
C LEU A 44 20.40 2.05 13.84
N MET A 45 19.80 2.06 12.64
CA MET A 45 18.80 1.08 12.24
C MET A 45 19.43 -0.30 11.98
N PRO A 46 19.04 -1.35 12.75
CA PRO A 46 19.64 -2.66 12.62
C PRO A 46 19.25 -3.33 11.29
N PRO A 47 20.12 -4.21 10.73
CA PRO A 47 19.86 -4.88 9.46
C PRO A 47 18.54 -5.66 9.41
N ALA A 48 18.07 -6.19 10.54
CA ALA A 48 16.79 -6.91 10.60
C ALA A 48 15.58 -5.99 10.35
N ALA A 49 15.56 -4.80 10.96
CA ALA A 49 14.51 -3.80 10.74
C ALA A 49 14.49 -3.33 9.28
N ARG A 50 15.66 -3.16 8.65
CA ARG A 50 15.79 -2.75 7.24
C ARG A 50 15.17 -3.74 6.24
N ARG A 51 14.93 -4.99 6.65
CA ARG A 51 14.30 -6.03 5.81
C ARG A 51 12.78 -6.04 5.90
N VAL A 52 12.18 -5.34 6.86
CA VAL A 52 10.73 -5.32 7.04
C VAL A 52 10.06 -4.63 5.86
N ARG A 53 8.99 -5.24 5.34
CA ARG A 53 8.20 -4.72 4.23
C ARG A 53 6.72 -4.86 4.53
N THR A 54 5.91 -3.96 3.99
CA THR A 54 4.44 -4.16 3.97
C THR A 54 4.09 -5.48 3.30
N GLY A 55 2.98 -6.08 3.65
CA GLY A 55 2.60 -7.42 3.20
C GLY A 55 3.23 -8.57 4.00
N MET A 56 4.21 -8.33 4.88
CA MET A 56 4.71 -9.36 5.80
C MET A 56 3.66 -9.77 6.83
N THR A 57 3.58 -11.06 7.15
CA THR A 57 2.73 -11.54 8.25
C THR A 57 3.37 -11.25 9.60
N ARG A 58 2.56 -11.32 10.66
CA ARG A 58 3.04 -11.24 12.03
C ARG A 58 4.16 -12.26 12.34
N ALA A 59 3.98 -13.51 11.93
CA ALA A 59 4.98 -14.55 12.14
C ALA A 59 6.32 -14.23 11.43
N GLN A 60 6.28 -13.60 10.25
CA GLN A 60 7.50 -13.17 9.55
C GLN A 60 8.21 -12.03 10.28
N LEU A 61 7.47 -11.06 10.82
CA LEU A 61 8.04 -10.00 11.66
C LEU A 61 8.67 -10.59 12.93
N ASP A 62 7.98 -11.50 13.61
CA ASP A 62 8.46 -12.11 14.85
C ASP A 62 9.72 -12.96 14.60
N ALA A 63 9.81 -13.62 13.44
CA ALA A 63 11.03 -14.34 13.03
C ALA A 63 12.22 -13.40 12.74
N LEU A 64 11.96 -12.17 12.31
CA LEU A 64 13.00 -11.18 12.00
C LEU A 64 13.46 -10.37 13.21
N LEU A 65 12.51 -9.97 14.05
CA LEU A 65 12.70 -8.97 15.12
C LEU A 65 12.57 -9.57 16.53
N GLY A 66 12.09 -10.81 16.66
CA GLY A 66 11.62 -11.35 17.93
C GLY A 66 10.18 -10.92 18.24
N PRO A 67 9.61 -11.36 19.37
CA PRO A 67 8.25 -10.96 19.77
C PRO A 67 8.15 -9.45 20.00
N PRO A 68 6.96 -8.85 19.89
CA PRO A 68 6.77 -7.43 20.24
C PRO A 68 7.12 -7.21 21.72
N ALA A 69 7.57 -6.00 22.03
CA ALA A 69 7.67 -5.54 23.41
C ALA A 69 6.28 -5.21 23.99
N TYR A 70 5.40 -4.63 23.18
CA TYR A 70 4.05 -4.21 23.59
C TYR A 70 3.08 -4.05 22.40
N SER A 71 1.78 -4.00 22.67
CA SER A 71 0.69 -3.80 21.70
C SER A 71 -0.42 -2.97 22.36
N PRO A 72 -0.49 -1.65 22.11
CA PRO A 72 -1.47 -0.79 22.77
C PRO A 72 -2.90 -1.06 22.33
N VAL A 73 -3.07 -1.47 21.07
CA VAL A 73 -4.35 -1.76 20.45
C VAL A 73 -4.22 -2.95 19.52
N GLU A 74 -5.34 -3.60 19.21
CA GLU A 74 -5.36 -4.70 18.26
C GLU A 74 -4.82 -4.26 16.89
N GLY A 75 -3.98 -5.10 16.29
CA GLY A 75 -3.34 -4.82 15.00
C GLY A 75 -2.12 -3.91 15.06
N GLN A 76 -1.82 -3.25 16.18
CA GLN A 76 -0.64 -2.41 16.32
C GLN A 76 0.37 -2.99 17.30
N TYR A 77 1.63 -3.07 16.87
CA TYR A 77 2.67 -3.75 17.62
C TYR A 77 4.00 -3.01 17.62
N TYR A 78 4.63 -2.97 18.79
CA TYR A 78 5.87 -2.27 19.05
C TYR A 78 6.97 -3.29 19.26
N TYR A 79 7.94 -3.32 18.35
CA TYR A 79 9.12 -4.17 18.43
C TYR A 79 10.30 -3.33 18.91
N SER A 80 10.89 -3.70 20.05
CA SER A 80 12.17 -3.12 20.43
C SER A 80 13.25 -3.70 19.53
N THR A 81 14.06 -2.82 18.93
CA THR A 81 15.18 -3.25 18.07
C THR A 81 16.53 -3.10 18.75
N GLY A 82 16.52 -2.73 20.04
CA GLY A 82 17.70 -2.43 20.85
C GLY A 82 18.28 -1.04 20.55
N GLY A 83 19.10 -0.55 21.49
CA GLY A 83 19.71 0.77 21.44
C GLY A 83 18.75 1.91 21.76
N ASP A 84 19.32 3.11 21.79
CA ASP A 84 18.62 4.35 22.11
C ASP A 84 18.65 5.29 20.90
N CYS A 85 17.50 5.88 20.61
CA CYS A 85 17.26 6.81 19.52
C CYS A 85 17.00 8.20 20.11
N PRO A 86 17.56 9.26 19.52
CA PRO A 86 17.22 10.62 19.91
C PRO A 86 15.74 10.90 19.61
N VAL A 87 15.07 11.58 20.54
CA VAL A 87 13.70 12.07 20.33
C VAL A 87 13.77 13.45 19.70
N GLU A 88 13.21 13.60 18.51
CA GLU A 88 13.28 14.87 17.77
C GLU A 88 12.78 16.06 18.60
N GLY A 89 13.58 17.13 18.64
CA GLY A 89 13.26 18.36 19.39
C GLY A 89 13.43 18.26 20.90
N ARG A 90 14.10 17.22 21.43
CA ARG A 90 14.38 17.05 22.85
C ARG A 90 15.82 16.56 23.06
N ASP A 91 16.49 17.04 24.11
CA ASP A 91 17.77 16.47 24.59
C ASP A 91 17.51 15.19 25.40
N ARG A 92 16.69 14.29 24.85
CA ARG A 92 16.27 13.04 25.47
C ARG A 92 16.39 11.89 24.48
N GLU A 93 16.71 10.73 25.01
CA GLU A 93 16.76 9.47 24.26
C GLU A 93 15.60 8.57 24.70
N ALA A 94 15.11 7.77 23.77
CA ALA A 94 14.14 6.71 24.02
C ALA A 94 14.58 5.44 23.26
N SER A 95 14.03 4.29 23.61
CA SER A 95 14.43 3.05 22.96
C SER A 95 14.13 3.08 21.46
N CYS A 96 15.06 2.61 20.63
CA CYS A 96 14.78 2.43 19.20
C CYS A 96 13.86 1.23 18.99
N GLY A 97 12.92 1.36 18.06
CA GLY A 97 12.03 0.28 17.71
C GLY A 97 11.24 0.49 16.44
N LEU A 98 10.57 -0.58 16.03
CA LEU A 98 9.68 -0.61 14.87
C LEU A 98 8.24 -0.70 15.35
N VAL A 99 7.40 0.20 14.86
CA VAL A 99 5.96 0.12 15.02
C VAL A 99 5.36 -0.48 13.75
N ALA A 100 4.62 -1.56 13.92
CA ALA A 100 3.98 -2.32 12.86
C ALA A 100 2.46 -2.21 13.01
N ASP A 101 1.78 -1.72 11.96
CA ASP A 101 0.32 -1.61 11.93
C ASP A 101 -0.27 -2.54 10.86
N PHE A 102 -1.17 -3.40 11.30
CA PHE A 102 -1.91 -4.36 10.48
C PHE A 102 -3.32 -3.85 10.14
N ASN A 103 -3.70 -2.68 10.65
CA ASN A 103 -4.98 -2.08 10.33
C ASN A 103 -4.91 -1.34 8.99
N ASP A 104 -5.91 -1.60 8.16
CA ASP A 104 -6.15 -0.85 6.93
C ASP A 104 -7.16 0.25 7.22
N TYR A 105 -6.72 1.50 7.02
CA TYR A 105 -7.52 2.72 7.23
C TYR A 105 -8.07 3.29 5.92
N GLY A 106 -8.15 2.48 4.85
CA GLY A 106 -8.64 2.93 3.54
C GLY A 106 -10.15 3.20 3.46
N GLY A 107 -10.92 2.90 4.51
CA GLY A 107 -12.37 3.12 4.60
C GLY A 107 -12.78 3.91 5.86
N ASP A 108 -14.07 3.91 6.17
CA ASP A 108 -14.62 4.63 7.33
C ASP A 108 -14.21 4.00 8.69
N GLU A 109 -13.86 2.70 8.67
CA GLU A 109 -13.46 1.94 9.84
C GLU A 109 -12.12 1.23 9.59
N ALA A 110 -11.33 1.08 10.66
CA ALA A 110 -10.09 0.33 10.62
C ALA A 110 -10.39 -1.17 10.49
N VAL A 111 -9.82 -1.82 9.47
CA VAL A 111 -9.99 -3.27 9.25
C VAL A 111 -8.67 -3.98 9.51
N LEU A 112 -8.64 -4.86 10.49
CA LEU A 112 -7.49 -5.71 10.78
C LEU A 112 -7.20 -6.65 9.58
N LYS A 113 -5.97 -6.64 9.09
CA LYS A 113 -5.49 -7.53 8.02
C LYS A 113 -4.53 -8.58 8.58
N ALA A 114 -4.36 -9.66 7.83
CA ALA A 114 -3.38 -10.72 8.16
C ALA A 114 -1.91 -10.30 7.91
N THR A 115 -1.71 -9.21 7.17
CA THR A 115 -0.40 -8.72 6.73
C THR A 115 -0.21 -7.26 7.09
N LEU A 116 1.06 -6.87 7.26
CA LEU A 116 1.49 -5.53 7.61
C LEU A 116 1.00 -4.51 6.58
N GLN A 117 0.27 -3.50 7.02
CA GLN A 117 -0.24 -2.44 6.16
C GLN A 117 0.70 -1.24 6.14
N SER A 118 1.21 -0.85 7.30
CA SER A 118 2.20 0.23 7.44
C SER A 118 3.18 -0.06 8.57
N CYS A 119 4.33 0.62 8.53
CA CYS A 119 5.31 0.55 9.60
C CYS A 119 6.25 1.75 9.56
N TRP A 120 6.79 2.09 10.73
CA TRP A 120 7.88 3.06 10.87
C TRP A 120 8.89 2.58 11.90
N TRP A 121 10.14 3.03 11.76
CA TRP A 121 11.22 2.76 12.70
C TRP A 121 11.80 4.06 13.25
N GLY A 122 12.02 4.13 14.56
CA GLY A 122 12.58 5.29 15.24
C GLY A 122 12.51 5.16 16.76
N ALA A 123 12.55 6.29 17.46
CA ALA A 123 12.35 6.33 18.90
C ALA A 123 10.93 5.88 19.28
N ILE A 124 10.81 4.90 20.18
CA ILE A 124 9.54 4.39 20.73
C ILE A 124 9.54 4.56 22.27
N GLY A 125 8.47 5.13 22.81
CA GLY A 125 8.34 5.49 24.23
C GLY A 125 8.17 7.00 24.45
N GLU A 126 7.65 7.40 25.62
CA GLU A 126 7.29 8.79 25.97
C GLU A 126 8.37 9.56 26.77
#